data_AF-A0A3D1R2Y8-F1
#
_entry.id   AF-A0A3D1R2Y8-F1
#
_cell.length_a   1.000
_cell.length_b   1.000
_cell.length_c   1.000
_cell.angle_alpha   90.00
_cell.angle_beta   90.00
_cell.angle_gamma   90.00
#
_symmetry.space_group_name_H-M   'P 1'
#
loop_
_entity.id
_entity.type
_entity.pdbx_description
1 polymer ?
#
loop_
_entity_poly.entity_id
_entity_poly.type
_entity_poly.pdbx_seq_one_letter_code
_entity_poly.pdbx_strand_id
1 'polypeptide(L)' 'DLPEPYVVWFHRNGFPQGRLGQLLRELYEIKVNGLESLLEPLKLPGEAKPLRRTGG' A
#
# COMPACT_ATOMS: atom_id res chain seq x y z
N ASP A 1 -6.24 -4.63 3.12
CA ASP A 1 -5.03 -4.30 2.33
C ASP A 1 -5.19 -4.66 0.85
N LEU A 2 -4.73 -3.78 -0.04
CA LEU A 2 -4.70 -4.03 -1.50
C LEU A 2 -3.47 -4.90 -1.86
N PRO A 3 -3.63 -6.03 -2.58
CA PRO A 3 -2.50 -6.87 -2.98
C PRO A 3 -1.60 -6.19 -4.01
N GLU A 4 -0.29 -6.45 -3.94
CA GLU A 4 0.71 -5.89 -4.85
C GLU A 4 0.47 -6.19 -6.35
N PRO A 5 0.07 -7.43 -6.75
CA PRO A 5 -0.15 -7.73 -8.16
C PRO A 5 -1.17 -6.82 -8.86
N TYR A 6 -2.16 -6.31 -8.12
CA TYR A 6 -3.18 -5.41 -8.68
C TYR A 6 -2.58 -4.06 -9.04
N VAL A 7 -1.74 -3.50 -8.18
CA VAL A 7 -1.12 -2.19 -8.40
C VAL A 7 -0.04 -2.28 -9.48
N VAL A 8 0.67 -3.41 -9.54
CA VAL A 8 1.59 -3.73 -10.65
C VAL A 8 0.85 -3.83 -11.99
N TRP A 9 -0.34 -4.44 -12.02
CA TRP A 9 -1.15 -4.49 -13.22
C TRP A 9 -1.53 -3.08 -13.70
N PHE A 10 -1.96 -2.19 -12.81
CA PHE A 10 -2.24 -0.79 -13.16
C PHE A 10 -0.99 -0.04 -13.65
N HIS A 11 0.18 -0.30 -13.05
CA HIS A 11 1.42 0.30 -13.56
C HIS A 11 1.70 -0.09 -15.02
N ARG A 12 1.44 -1.36 -15.38
CA ARG A 12 1.66 -1.88 -16.73
C ARG A 12 0.58 -1.45 -17.74
N ASN A 13 -0.67 -1.34 -17.32
CA ASN A 13 -1.82 -1.10 -18.21
C ASN A 13 -2.30 0.36 -18.21
N GLY A 14 -1.79 1.18 -17.30
CA GLY A 14 -2.20 2.56 -17.10
C GLY A 14 -3.10 2.72 -15.87
N PHE A 15 -2.92 3.85 -15.18
CA PHE A 15 -3.75 4.21 -14.03
C PHE A 15 -5.01 4.96 -14.49
N PRO A 16 -6.14 4.83 -13.79
CA PRO A 16 -7.33 5.64 -14.06
C PRO A 16 -7.02 7.13 -13.90
N GLN A 17 -7.72 8.00 -14.63
CA GLN A 17 -7.52 9.44 -14.47
C GLN A 17 -8.06 9.94 -13.12
N GLY A 18 -7.54 11.09 -12.68
CA GLY A 18 -7.96 11.76 -11.45
C GLY A 18 -7.31 11.20 -10.18
N ARG A 19 -7.92 11.53 -9.03
CA ARG A 19 -7.35 11.29 -7.69
C ARG A 19 -7.07 9.81 -7.42
N LEU A 20 -7.94 8.91 -7.88
CA LEU A 20 -7.76 7.48 -7.65
C LEU A 20 -6.49 6.95 -8.31
N GLY A 21 -6.21 7.33 -9.56
CA GLY A 21 -4.99 6.87 -10.23
C GLY A 21 -3.72 7.45 -9.64
N GLN A 22 -3.78 8.69 -9.12
CA GLN A 22 -2.68 9.30 -8.36
C GLN A 22 -2.38 8.48 -7.11
N LEU A 23 -3.40 8.17 -6.30
CA LEU A 23 -3.26 7.34 -5.10
C LEU A 23 -2.75 5.93 -5.42
N LEU A 24 -3.23 5.31 -6.49
CA LEU A 24 -2.74 3.98 -6.92
C LEU A 24 -1.28 4.03 -7.38
N ARG A 25 -0.84 5.12 -8.00
CA ARG A 25 0.57 5.31 -8.36
C ARG A 25 1.45 5.48 -7.13
N GLU A 26 1.03 6.31 -6.17
CA GLU A 26 1.74 6.46 -4.89
C GLU A 26 1.83 5.12 -4.14
N LEU A 27 0.72 4.37 -4.11
CA LEU A 27 0.68 3.05 -3.49
C LEU A 27 1.58 2.03 -4.20
N TYR A 28 1.71 2.11 -5.52
CA TYR A 28 2.65 1.28 -6.28
C TYR A 28 4.09 1.57 -5.84
N GLU A 29 4.50 2.84 -5.79
CA GLU A 29 5.85 3.23 -5.35
C GLU A 29 6.15 2.76 -3.93
N ILE A 30 5.18 2.89 -3.01
CA ILE A 30 5.33 2.41 -1.63
C ILE A 30 5.61 0.90 -1.61
N LYS A 31 4.86 0.11 -2.39
CA LYS A 31 4.97 -1.34 -2.39
C LYS A 31 6.27 -1.84 -3.01
N VAL A 32 6.64 -1.32 -4.18
CA VAL A 32 7.85 -1.81 -4.88
C VAL A 32 9.15 -1.47 -4.14
N ASN A 33 9.11 -0.46 -3.27
CA ASN A 33 10.24 -0.09 -2.41
C ASN A 33 10.17 -0.73 -1.01
N GLY A 34 9.15 -1.53 -0.69
CA GLY A 34 8.98 -2.15 0.64
C GLY A 34 8.68 -1.15 1.76
N LEU A 35 8.02 -0.03 1.44
CA LEU A 35 7.73 1.08 2.36
C LEU A 35 6.34 0.98 3.02
N GLU A 36 5.69 -0.18 2.99
CA GLU A 36 4.31 -0.34 3.46
C GLU A 36 4.12 -0.03 4.95
N SER A 37 5.19 -0.11 5.74
CA SER A 37 5.17 0.28 7.16
C SER A 37 4.77 1.75 7.35
N LEU A 38 4.99 2.62 6.36
CA LEU A 38 4.55 4.02 6.40
C LEU A 38 3.03 4.16 6.42
N LEU A 39 2.30 3.15 5.95
CA LEU A 39 0.84 3.16 5.91
C LEU A 39 0.19 2.64 7.20
N GLU A 40 0.94 1.91 8.04
CA GLU A 40 0.40 1.35 9.29
C GLU A 40 -0.25 2.39 10.22
N PRO A 41 0.32 3.60 10.42
CA PRO A 41 -0.31 4.63 11.26
C PRO A 41 -1.62 5.19 10.67
N LEU A 42 -1.86 5.01 9.37
CA LEU A 42 -3.05 5.51 8.68
C LEU A 42 -4.17 4.48 8.63
N LYS A 43 -3.89 3.22 8.99
CA LYS A 43 -4.91 2.16 9.05
C LYS A 43 -5.92 2.45 10.16
N LEU A 44 -7.18 2.11 9.91
CA LEU A 44 -8.22 2.25 10.91
C LEU A 44 -7.91 1.39 12.14
N PRO A 45 -8.28 1.84 13.35
CA PRO A 45 -8.14 1.03 14.56
C PRO A 45 -8.84 -0.32 14.38
N GLY A 46 -8.09 -1.42 14.43
CA GLY A 46 -8.58 -2.80 14.19
C GLY A 46 -8.09 -3.46 12.91
N GLU A 47 -7.54 -2.70 11.95
CA GLU A 47 -6.91 -3.24 10.74
C GLU A 47 -5.37 -3.24 10.79
N ALA A 48 -4.78 -2.53 11.76
CA ALA A 48 -3.34 -2.53 11.98
C ALA A 48 -2.87 -3.96 12.30
N LYS A 49 -1.89 -4.46 11.53
CA LYS A 49 -1.31 -5.76 11.83
C LYS A 49 -0.68 -5.67 13.22
N PRO A 50 -0.94 -6.61 14.14
CA PRO A 50 -0.35 -6.53 15.47
C PRO A 50 1.16 -6.48 15.30
N LEU A 51 1.76 -5.37 15.70
CA LEU A 51 3.21 -5.23 15.78
C LEU A 51 3.67 -6.38 16.66
N ARG A 52 4.35 -7.37 16.07
CA ARG A 52 4.91 -8.47 16.85
C ARG A 52 5.88 -7.84 17.82
N ARG A 53 5.51 -7.77 19.10
CA ARG A 53 6.45 -7.58 20.19
C ARG A 53 7.41 -8.76 20.09
N THR A 54 8.57 -8.55 19.52
CA THR A 54 9.71 -9.45 19.69
C THR A 54 9.95 -9.52 21.18
N GLY A 55 9.54 -10.63 21.79
CA GLY A 55 9.86 -10.94 23.17
C GLY A 55 11.37 -11.06 23.32
N GLY A 56 11.91 -10.37 24.32
CA GLY A 56 13.19 -10.71 24.92
C GLY A 56 13.01 -11.81 25.96
#